data_AF-A0A3A4JRH5-F1
#
_entry.id   AF-A0A3A4JRH5-F1
#
_cell.length_a   1.000
_cell.length_b   1.000
_cell.length_c   1.000
_cell.angle_alpha   90.00
_cell.angle_beta   90.00
_cell.angle_gamma   90.00
#
_symmetry.space_group_name_H-M   'P 1'
#
loop_
_entity.id
_entity.type
_entity.pdbx_description
1 polymer ?
#
loop_
_entity_poly.entity_id
_entity_poly.type
_entity_poly.pdbx_seq_one_letter_code
_entity_poly.pdbx_strand_id
1 'polypeptide(L)' 'MKNPDPKTKDQILREMKEMKSLEESTCGFYQTIAKSPEIVDEKVKTAFDLIQADERKHAAILQKIIFLVENNL' A
#
# COMPACT_ATOMS: atom_id res chain seq x y z
N MET A 1 14.15 -11.38 24.83
CA MET A 1 13.42 -11.57 23.56
C MET A 1 14.39 -12.21 22.57
N LYS A 2 14.03 -13.33 21.94
CA LYS A 2 14.84 -13.86 20.83
C LYS A 2 14.69 -12.91 19.63
N ASN A 3 15.80 -12.57 19.00
CA ASN A 3 15.76 -11.88 17.71
C ASN A 3 15.09 -12.82 16.70
N PRO A 4 14.14 -12.36 15.87
CA PRO A 4 13.54 -13.22 14.86
C PRO A 4 14.62 -13.73 13.91
N ASP A 5 14.51 -15.00 13.51
CA ASP A 5 15.39 -15.57 12.50
C ASP A 5 15.29 -14.76 11.20
N PRO A 6 16.39 -14.60 10.46
CA PRO A 6 16.39 -13.84 9.22
C PRO A 6 15.42 -14.47 8.21
N LYS A 7 14.58 -13.62 7.60
CA LYS A 7 13.60 -14.07 6.59
C LYS A 7 14.32 -14.51 5.32
N THR A 8 13.80 -15.58 4.69
CA THR A 8 14.26 -15.98 3.36
C THR A 8 13.79 -14.99 2.29
N LYS A 9 14.46 -14.97 1.13
CA LYS A 9 14.05 -14.16 -0.03
C LYS A 9 12.57 -14.37 -0.37
N ASP A 10 12.11 -15.62 -0.41
CA ASP A 10 10.72 -15.96 -0.75
C ASP A 10 9.71 -15.43 0.29
N GLN A 11 10.07 -15.47 1.57
CA GLN A 11 9.24 -14.90 2.64
C GLN A 11 9.13 -13.38 2.49
N ILE A 12 10.25 -12.70 2.22
CA ILE A 12 10.27 -11.25 1.98
C ILE A 12 9.41 -10.92 0.75
N LEU A 13 9.58 -11.64 -0.36
CA LEU A 13 8.81 -11.39 -1.58
C LEU A 13 7.31 -11.60 -1.40
N ARG A 14 6.91 -12.66 -0.69
CA ARG A 14 5.50 -12.92 -0.39
C ARG A 14 4.91 -11.77 0.40
N GLU A 15 5.54 -11.38 1.50
CA GLU A 15 5.04 -10.30 2.36
C GLU A 15 4.99 -8.96 1.63
N MET A 16 6.00 -8.63 0.81
CA MET A 16 6.00 -7.39 0.02
C MET A 16 4.88 -7.37 -1.02
N LYS A 17 4.57 -8.52 -1.64
CA LYS A 17 3.44 -8.66 -2.58
C LYS A 17 2.09 -8.55 -1.88
N GLU A 18 1.97 -9.12 -0.68
CA GLU A 18 0.78 -8.96 0.18
C GLU A 18 0.58 -7.49 0.58
N MET A 19 1.63 -6.82 1.08
CA MET A 19 1.58 -5.40 1.42
C MET A 19 1.18 -4.55 0.22
N LYS A 20 1.79 -4.75 -0.94
CA LYS A 20 1.44 -4.00 -2.16
C LYS A 20 -0.04 -4.16 -2.51
N SER A 21 -0.55 -5.39 -2.42
CA SER A 21 -1.95 -5.69 -2.74
C SER A 21 -2.91 -5.01 -1.75
N LEU A 22 -2.51 -4.90 -0.48
CA LEU A 22 -3.25 -4.16 0.53
C LEU A 22 -3.29 -2.66 0.19
N GLU A 23 -2.16 -2.05 -0.16
CA GLU A 23 -2.12 -0.62 -0.53
C GLU A 23 -2.99 -0.31 -1.76
N GLU A 24 -2.96 -1.20 -2.76
CA GLU A 24 -3.80 -1.06 -3.97
C GLU A 24 -5.30 -1.16 -3.62
N SER A 25 -5.67 -2.10 -2.74
CA SER A 25 -7.04 -2.25 -2.25
C SER A 25 -7.51 -1.03 -1.46
N THR A 26 -6.67 -0.56 -0.52
CA THR A 26 -6.94 0.62 0.32
C THR A 26 -7.07 1.89 -0.52
N CYS A 27 -6.21 2.07 -1.54
CA CYS A 27 -6.35 3.14 -2.52
C CYS A 27 -7.72 3.10 -3.21
N GLY A 28 -8.16 1.93 -3.69
CA GLY A 28 -9.48 1.78 -4.32
C GLY A 28 -10.65 2.07 -3.37
N PHE A 29 -10.51 1.67 -2.11
CA PHE A 29 -11.49 1.93 -1.06
C PHE A 29 -11.64 3.43 -0.79
N TYR A 30 -10.54 4.15 -0.54
CA TYR A 30 -10.58 5.60 -0.31
C TYR A 30 -11.09 6.38 -1.53
N GLN A 31 -10.73 5.95 -2.74
CA GLN A 31 -11.25 6.55 -3.97
C GLN A 31 -12.78 6.41 -4.09
N THR A 32 -13.32 5.26 -3.66
CA THR A 32 -14.77 5.02 -3.66
C THR A 32 -15.47 5.93 -2.66
N ILE A 33 -14.88 6.10 -1.48
CA ILE A 33 -15.41 6.96 -0.43
C ILE A 33 -15.40 8.44 -0.85
N ALA A 34 -14.29 8.94 -1.43
CA ALA A 34 -14.18 10.32 -1.88
C ALA A 34 -15.22 10.70 -2.95
N LYS A 35 -15.70 9.72 -3.72
CA LYS A 35 -16.75 9.88 -4.74
C LYS A 35 -18.17 9.69 -4.21
N SER A 36 -18.33 9.30 -2.94
CA SER A 36 -19.66 9.05 -2.36
C SER A 36 -20.47 10.35 -2.28
N PRO A 37 -21.72 10.38 -2.79
CA PRO A 37 -22.58 11.54 -2.66
C PRO A 37 -23.00 11.83 -1.21
N GLU A 38 -22.87 10.85 -0.31
CA GLU A 38 -23.19 11.00 1.11
C GLU A 38 -22.14 11.81 1.89
N ILE A 39 -20.90 11.86 1.38
CA ILE A 39 -19.86 12.69 1.96
C ILE A 39 -19.95 14.07 1.33
N VAL A 40 -20.66 14.96 2.01
CA VAL A 40 -20.88 16.34 1.53
C VAL A 40 -19.79 17.31 1.98
N ASP A 41 -19.05 16.98 3.04
CA ASP A 41 -17.98 17.84 3.55
C ASP A 41 -16.72 17.72 2.67
N GLU A 42 -16.37 18.83 2.02
CA GLU A 42 -15.21 18.91 1.12
C GLU A 42 -13.88 18.67 1.83
N LYS A 43 -13.75 18.99 3.13
CA LYS A 43 -12.53 18.68 3.89
C LYS A 43 -12.39 17.18 4.09
N VAL A 44 -13.49 16.48 4.30
CA VAL A 44 -13.51 15.02 4.42
C VAL A 44 -13.14 14.38 3.08
N LYS A 45 -13.71 14.84 1.97
CA LYS A 45 -13.31 14.38 0.62
C LYS A 45 -11.83 14.59 0.36
N THR A 46 -11.33 15.79 0.66
CA THR A 46 -9.92 16.14 0.51
C THR A 46 -9.02 15.21 1.33
N ALA A 47 -9.40 14.86 2.56
CA ALA A 47 -8.65 13.92 3.37
C ALA A 47 -8.58 12.53 2.73
N PHE A 48 -9.70 12.03 2.17
CA PHE A 48 -9.72 10.75 1.45
C PHE A 48 -8.90 10.78 0.15
N ASP A 49 -8.94 11.87 -0.60
CA ASP A 49 -8.11 12.05 -1.81
C ASP A 49 -6.61 12.06 -1.47
N LEU A 50 -6.22 12.72 -0.38
CA LEU A 50 -4.84 12.77 0.08
C LEU A 50 -4.33 11.38 0.47
N ILE A 51 -5.05 10.66 1.33
CA ILE A 51 -4.63 9.33 1.76
C ILE A 51 -4.63 8.34 0.59
N GLN A 52 -5.61 8.41 -0.32
CA GLN A 52 -5.60 7.62 -1.56
C GLN A 52 -4.32 7.86 -2.37
N ALA A 53 -3.90 9.13 -2.51
CA ALA A 53 -2.69 9.47 -3.24
C ALA A 53 -1.43 8.91 -2.57
N ASP A 54 -1.40 8.85 -1.23
CA ASP A 54 -0.29 8.28 -0.48
C ASP A 54 -0.23 6.75 -0.62
N GLU A 55 -1.36 6.03 -0.56
CA GLU A 55 -1.35 4.57 -0.79
C GLU A 55 -0.91 4.20 -2.21
N ARG A 56 -1.25 5.03 -3.21
CA ARG A 56 -0.72 4.87 -4.56
C ARG A 56 0.80 5.02 -4.60
N LYS A 57 1.38 5.95 -3.84
CA LYS A 57 2.83 6.11 -3.75
C LYS A 57 3.45 4.91 -3.02
N HIS A 58 2.83 4.43 -1.94
CA HIS A 58 3.30 3.25 -1.20
C HIS A 58 3.34 2.01 -2.10
N ALA A 59 2.26 1.72 -2.84
CA ALA A 59 2.21 0.61 -3.80
C ALA A 59 3.33 0.70 -4.86
N ALA A 60 3.62 1.90 -5.37
CA ALA A 60 4.70 2.13 -6.33
C ALA A 60 6.09 1.91 -5.73
N ILE A 61 6.29 2.29 -4.46
CA ILE A 61 7.54 2.04 -3.72
C ILE A 61 7.70 0.54 -3.48
N LEU A 62 6.65 -0.16 -3.04
CA LEU A 62 6.67 -1.60 -2.84
C LEU A 62 6.97 -2.36 -4.13
N GLN A 63 6.45 -1.92 -5.28
CA GLN A 63 6.80 -2.50 -6.57
C GLN A 63 8.30 -2.36 -6.89
N LYS A 64 8.92 -1.23 -6.54
CA LYS A 64 10.37 -1.04 -6.69
C LYS A 64 11.15 -1.95 -5.74
N ILE A 65 10.70 -2.09 -4.49
CA ILE A 65 11.33 -2.98 -3.52
C ILE A 65 11.24 -4.44 -3.97
N ILE A 66 10.07 -4.90 -4.42
CA ILE A 66 9.88 -6.25 -4.98
C ILE A 66 10.89 -6.49 -6.10
N PHE A 67 11.00 -5.56 -7.06
CA PHE A 67 11.97 -5.67 -8.13
C PHE A 67 13.41 -5.77 -7.62
N LEU A 68 13.80 -4.94 -6.65
CA LEU A 68 15.15 -4.99 -6.07
C LEU A 68 15.42 -6.32 -5.37
N VAL A 69 14.47 -6.84 -4.60
CA VAL A 69 14.61 -8.14 -3.92
C VAL A 69 14.66 -9.29 -4.93
N GLU A 70 13.81 -9.28 -5.96
CA GLU A 70 13.81 -10.32 -7.00
C GLU A 70 15.15 -10.42 -7.72
N ASN A 71 15.85 -9.29 -7.91
CA ASN A 71 17.06 -9.21 -8.74
C ASN A 71 18.39 -9.09 -7.96
N ASN A 72 18.38 -8.80 -6.65
CA ASN A 72 19.60 -8.50 -5.88
C ASN A 72 19.73 -9.24 -4.55
N LEU A 73 18.69 -9.94 -4.09
CA LEU A 73 18.71 -10.88 -2.97
C LEU A 73 18.57 -12.31 -3.48
#